data_AF-A0A803N4R2-F1
#
_entry.id   AF-A0A803N4R2-F1
#
_cell.length_a   1.000
_cell.length_b   1.000
_cell.length_c   1.000
_cell.angle_alpha   90.00
_cell.angle_beta   90.00
_cell.angle_gamma   90.00
#
_symmetry.space_group_name_H-M   'P 1'
#
loop_
_entity.id
_entity.type
_entity.pdbx_description
1 polymer ?
#
loop_
_entity_poly.entity_id
_entity_poly.type
_entity_poly.pdbx_seq_one_letter_code
_entity_poly.pdbx_strand_id
1 'polypeptide(L)'
;MEDNLDAVEKLRETALIRMAAQQQIVARSFNKNVKAKMFQLGDWVLRKAFQNIKNPANRKLAPPWEGPYEITQVIGNGAYRLTDQHGNLVPRSWNATHLRKYYF
;
A
#
# COMPACT_ATOMS: atom_id res chain seq x y z
N MET A 1 3.43 51.91 -11.10
CA MET A 1 4.23 50.87 -10.37
C MET A 1 3.40 49.62 -10.08
N GLU A 2 2.06 49.69 -10.15
CA GLU A 2 1.11 48.58 -9.88
C GLU A 2 1.12 47.46 -10.95
N ASP A 3 1.34 47.79 -12.23
CA ASP A 3 1.31 46.84 -13.36
C ASP A 3 2.33 45.69 -13.22
N ASN A 4 3.49 45.96 -12.63
CA ASN A 4 4.54 44.95 -12.45
C ASN A 4 4.21 43.95 -11.33
N LEU A 5 3.49 44.38 -10.29
CA LEU A 5 3.14 43.52 -9.16
C LEU A 5 2.04 42.53 -9.55
N ASP A 6 1.03 43.02 -10.29
CA ASP A 6 -0.06 42.21 -10.84
C ASP A 6 0.45 41.15 -11.84
N ALA A 7 1.44 41.51 -12.68
CA ALA A 7 2.06 40.56 -13.61
C ALA A 7 2.81 39.43 -12.89
N VAL A 8 3.53 39.73 -11.80
CA VAL A 8 4.25 38.74 -10.99
C VAL A 8 3.26 37.83 -10.25
N GLU A 9 2.15 38.36 -9.76
CA GLU A 9 1.13 37.59 -9.07
C GLU A 9 0.45 36.60 -10.02
N LYS A 10 0.06 37.05 -11.23
CA LYS A 10 -0.46 36.19 -12.30
C LYS A 10 0.52 35.08 -12.71
N LEU A 11 1.81 35.39 -12.75
CA LEU A 11 2.84 34.38 -13.06
C LEU A 11 2.94 33.31 -11.96
N ARG A 12 2.83 33.72 -10.69
CA ARG A 12 2.84 32.77 -9.56
C ARG A 12 1.60 31.89 -9.58
N GLU A 13 0.43 32.46 -9.80
CA GLU A 13 -0.82 31.71 -9.82
C GLU A 13 -0.84 30.67 -10.94
N THR A 14 -0.42 31.06 -12.14
CA THR A 14 -0.28 30.13 -13.27
C THR A 14 0.77 29.04 -13.04
N ALA A 15 1.88 29.37 -12.36
CA ALA A 15 2.88 28.37 -11.96
C ALA A 15 2.31 27.36 -10.95
N LEU A 16 1.56 27.82 -9.95
CA LEU A 16 0.91 26.95 -8.97
C LEU A 16 -0.10 25.99 -9.61
N ILE A 17 -0.92 26.49 -10.54
CA ILE A 17 -1.87 25.66 -11.29
C ILE A 17 -1.15 24.57 -12.08
N ARG A 18 -0.05 24.92 -12.75
CA ARG A 18 0.78 23.95 -13.50
C ARG A 18 1.38 22.89 -12.58
N MET A 19 1.93 23.30 -11.44
CA MET A 19 2.50 22.38 -10.45
C MET A 19 1.44 21.42 -9.91
N ALA A 20 0.25 21.93 -9.55
CA ALA A 20 -0.85 21.11 -9.08
C ALA A 20 -1.33 20.11 -10.16
N ALA A 21 -1.44 20.55 -11.41
CA ALA A 21 -1.79 19.68 -12.54
C ALA A 21 -0.74 18.57 -12.75
N GLN A 22 0.54 18.91 -12.68
CA GLN A 22 1.63 17.93 -12.78
C GLN A 22 1.58 16.91 -11.63
N GLN A 23 1.40 17.36 -10.39
CA GLN A 23 1.24 16.47 -9.24
C GLN A 23 0.05 15.52 -9.41
N GLN A 24 -1.08 16.02 -9.93
CA GLN A 24 -2.27 15.21 -10.16
C GLN A 24 -2.04 14.14 -11.24
N ILE A 25 -1.33 14.47 -12.32
CA ILE A 25 -0.96 13.51 -13.37
C ILE A 25 -0.09 12.39 -12.79
N VAL A 26 0.93 12.76 -12.00
CA VAL A 26 1.81 11.79 -11.35
C VAL A 26 1.02 10.90 -10.40
N ALA A 27 0.18 11.48 -9.54
CA ALA A 27 -0.67 10.73 -8.61
C ALA A 27 -1.61 9.75 -9.32
N ARG A 28 -2.29 10.20 -10.39
CA ARG A 28 -3.17 9.33 -11.19
C ARG A 28 -2.39 8.20 -11.84
N SER A 29 -1.22 8.48 -12.41
CA SER A 29 -0.39 7.47 -13.08
C SER A 29 0.14 6.40 -12.13
N PHE A 30 0.44 6.76 -10.88
CA PHE A 30 0.82 5.83 -9.83
C PHE A 30 -0.38 5.02 -9.33
N ASN A 31 -1.50 5.70 -9.03
CA ASN A 31 -2.69 5.07 -8.45
C ASN A 31 -3.51 4.25 -9.45
N LYS A 32 -3.31 4.39 -10.77
CA LYS A 32 -4.11 3.69 -11.80
C LYS A 32 -4.15 2.17 -11.65
N ASN A 33 -3.09 1.58 -11.10
CA ASN A 33 -2.97 0.12 -10.91
C ASN A 33 -3.17 -0.31 -9.46
N VAL A 34 -3.42 0.62 -8.54
CA VAL A 34 -3.64 0.32 -7.13
C VAL A 34 -5.09 -0.12 -6.96
N LYS A 35 -5.34 -1.43 -7.06
CA LYS A 35 -6.63 -2.01 -6.68
C LYS A 35 -6.74 -2.00 -5.17
N ALA A 36 -7.75 -1.32 -4.63
CA ALA A 36 -8.07 -1.39 -3.21
C ALA A 36 -8.40 -2.84 -2.85
N LYS A 37 -7.52 -3.48 -2.08
CA LYS A 37 -7.77 -4.81 -1.53
C LYS A 37 -8.38 -4.64 -0.15
N MET A 38 -9.63 -5.05 -0.01
CA MET A 38 -10.30 -5.13 1.28
C MET A 38 -10.36 -6.60 1.69
N PHE A 39 -10.04 -6.86 2.96
CA PHE A 39 -10.15 -8.17 3.55
C PHE A 39 -11.03 -8.08 4.80
N GLN A 40 -11.71 -9.17 5.12
CA GLN A 40 -12.61 -9.24 6.28
C GLN A 40 -11.96 -10.03 7.42
N LEU A 41 -12.52 -9.89 8.63
CA LEU A 41 -12.20 -10.77 9.75
C LEU A 41 -12.48 -12.23 9.33
N GLY A 42 -11.56 -13.13 9.65
CA GLY A 42 -11.64 -14.55 9.28
C GLY A 42 -11.20 -14.87 7.84
N ASP A 43 -10.88 -13.87 7.01
CA ASP A 43 -10.29 -14.15 5.69
C ASP A 43 -8.90 -14.74 5.87
N TRP A 44 -8.65 -15.84 5.14
CA TRP A 44 -7.31 -16.40 5.00
C TRP A 44 -6.51 -15.65 3.94
N VAL A 45 -5.26 -15.32 4.27
CA VAL A 45 -4.37 -14.53 3.42
C VAL A 45 -2.94 -15.05 3.45
N LEU A 46 -2.25 -14.92 2.32
CA LEU A 46 -0.80 -15.07 2.22
C LEU A 46 -0.13 -13.72 2.45
N ARG A 47 0.97 -13.71 3.21
CA ARG A 47 1.79 -12.49 3.42
C ARG A 47 3.00 -12.48 2.51
N LYS A 48 3.45 -11.30 2.11
CA LYS A 48 4.67 -11.16 1.29
C LYS A 48 5.93 -11.39 2.15
N ALA A 49 6.76 -12.36 1.77
CA ALA A 49 8.07 -12.62 2.37
C ALA A 49 9.09 -11.58 1.87
N PHE A 50 9.48 -10.65 2.75
CA PHE A 50 10.59 -9.72 2.50
C PHE A 50 11.94 -10.42 2.70
N GLN A 51 13.01 -9.94 2.06
CA GLN A 51 14.35 -10.53 2.21
C GLN A 51 14.82 -10.60 3.67
N ASN A 52 14.42 -9.63 4.51
CA ASN A 52 14.72 -9.60 5.94
C ASN A 52 13.85 -10.55 6.80
N ILE A 53 12.86 -11.21 6.19
CA ILE A 53 11.92 -12.14 6.83
C ILE A 53 11.97 -13.51 6.10
N LYS A 54 12.87 -13.68 5.13
CA LYS A 54 12.98 -14.93 4.39
C LYS A 54 13.49 -16.03 5.32
N ASN A 55 12.70 -17.08 5.47
CA ASN A 55 13.22 -18.36 5.92
C ASN A 55 14.31 -18.80 4.91
N PRO A 56 15.53 -19.16 5.34
CA PRO A 56 16.62 -19.58 4.44
C PRO A 56 16.25 -20.80 3.57
N ALA A 57 15.19 -21.54 3.93
CA ALA A 57 14.62 -22.62 3.14
C ALA A 57 13.88 -22.17 1.87
N ASN A 58 13.53 -20.89 1.73
CA ASN A 58 12.84 -20.37 0.55
C ASN A 58 13.82 -20.24 -0.63
N ARG A 59 13.86 -21.29 -1.47
CA ARG A 59 14.60 -21.35 -2.74
C ARG A 59 14.44 -20.05 -3.53
N LYS A 60 15.53 -19.64 -4.18
CA LYS A 60 15.71 -18.41 -4.99
C LYS A 60 14.64 -18.16 -6.09
N LEU A 61 13.74 -19.11 -6.32
CA LEU A 61 12.68 -19.11 -7.34
C LEU A 61 11.25 -19.29 -6.78
N ALA A 62 11.07 -19.40 -5.46
CA ALA A 62 9.74 -19.50 -4.87
C ALA A 62 9.01 -18.14 -4.94
N PRO A 63 7.68 -18.13 -5.21
CA PRO A 63 6.88 -16.93 -5.09
C PRO A 63 7.10 -16.32 -3.71
N PRO A 64 7.22 -14.99 -3.57
CA PRO A 64 7.57 -14.34 -2.30
C PRO A 64 6.36 -14.28 -1.36
N TRP A 65 5.53 -15.32 -1.30
CA TRP A 65 4.33 -15.40 -0.48
C TRP A 65 4.51 -16.53 0.53
N GLU A 66 4.22 -16.24 1.80
CA GLU A 66 4.40 -17.16 2.92
C GLU A 66 3.07 -17.34 3.63
N GLY A 67 2.81 -18.61 4.00
CA GLY A 67 1.83 -19.07 4.99
C GLY A 67 0.37 -18.72 4.69
N PRO A 68 -0.58 -19.58 5.03
CA PRO A 68 -1.94 -19.13 5.28
C PRO A 68 -1.99 -18.47 6.68
N TYR A 69 -2.37 -17.20 6.72
CA TYR A 69 -2.64 -16.45 7.94
C TYR A 69 -4.11 -16.05 7.98
N GLU A 70 -4.70 -15.98 9.17
CA GLU A 70 -6.06 -15.50 9.36
C GLU A 70 -6.06 -14.02 9.79
N ILE A 71 -6.99 -13.23 9.25
CA ILE A 71 -7.19 -11.85 9.69
C ILE A 71 -8.02 -11.82 10.97
N THR A 72 -7.40 -11.37 12.06
CA THR A 72 -8.04 -11.27 13.38
C THR A 72 -8.43 -9.87 13.79
N GLN A 73 -7.88 -8.85 13.12
CA GLN A 73 -8.25 -7.47 13.37
C GLN A 73 -8.05 -6.58 12.13
N VAL A 74 -9.04 -5.74 11.85
CA VAL A 74 -8.90 -4.63 10.90
C VAL A 74 -8.50 -3.38 11.68
N ILE A 75 -7.29 -2.86 11.45
CA ILE A 75 -6.81 -1.65 12.17
C ILE A 75 -7.33 -0.37 11.49
N GLY A 76 -7.58 -0.41 10.18
CA GLY A 76 -7.99 0.75 9.38
C GLY A 76 -6.95 1.12 8.31
N ASN A 77 -7.34 1.95 7.33
CA ASN A 77 -6.49 2.37 6.21
C ASN A 77 -5.80 1.21 5.45
N GLY A 78 -6.44 0.05 5.40
CA GLY A 78 -5.90 -1.15 4.76
C GLY A 78 -4.80 -1.85 5.55
N ALA A 79 -4.68 -1.63 6.86
CA ALA A 79 -3.81 -2.39 7.75
C ALA A 79 -4.59 -3.45 8.55
N TYR A 80 -4.01 -4.64 8.71
CA TYR A 80 -4.63 -5.82 9.33
C TYR A 80 -3.68 -6.48 10.33
N ARG A 81 -4.21 -7.07 11.40
CA ARG A 81 -3.49 -8.04 12.23
C ARG A 81 -3.75 -9.45 11.72
N LEU A 82 -2.70 -10.25 11.80
CA LEU A 82 -2.70 -11.63 11.34
C LEU A 82 -2.45 -12.57 12.53
N THR A 83 -3.07 -13.73 12.50
CA THR A 83 -2.68 -14.88 13.31
C THR A 83 -2.20 -16.01 12.41
N ASP A 84 -1.21 -16.74 12.89
CA ASP A 84 -0.79 -17.98 12.27
C ASP A 84 -1.85 -19.08 12.48
N GLN A 85 -1.74 -20.18 11.74
CA GLN A 85 -2.60 -21.37 11.86
C GLN A 85 -2.65 -21.97 13.28
N HIS A 86 -1.65 -21.65 14.11
CA HIS A 86 -1.57 -22.06 15.52
C HIS A 86 -2.19 -21.04 16.49
N GLY A 87 -2.83 -19.98 16.01
CA GLY A 87 -3.42 -18.91 16.83
C GLY A 87 -2.40 -17.89 17.36
N ASN A 88 -1.12 -18.02 17.00
CA ASN A 88 -0.09 -17.06 17.42
C ASN A 88 -0.24 -15.75 16.65
N LEU A 89 -0.29 -14.63 17.38
CA LEU A 89 -0.38 -13.31 16.78
C LEU A 89 0.92 -12.94 16.05
N VAL A 90 0.81 -12.49 14.81
CA VAL A 90 1.93 -11.88 14.11
C VAL A 90 2.20 -10.50 14.71
N PRO A 91 3.42 -10.21 15.20
CA PRO A 91 3.69 -9.04 16.03
C PRO A 91 3.52 -7.69 15.30
N ARG A 92 3.57 -7.68 13.96
CA ARG A 92 3.41 -6.48 13.14
C ARG A 92 2.08 -6.51 12.39
N SER A 93 1.45 -5.35 12.25
CA SER A 93 0.32 -5.16 11.34
C SER A 93 0.77 -5.14 9.88
N TRP A 94 -0.04 -5.70 9.00
CA TRP A 94 0.25 -5.86 7.58
C TRP A 94 -0.67 -5.00 6.71
N ASN A 95 -0.08 -4.30 5.74
CA ASN A 95 -0.85 -3.54 4.76
C ASN A 95 -1.43 -4.48 3.68
N ALA A 96 -2.64 -4.18 3.20
CA ALA A 96 -3.38 -4.91 2.16
C ALA A 96 -2.56 -5.18 0.90
N THR A 97 -1.67 -4.26 0.54
CA THR A 97 -0.75 -4.37 -0.61
C THR A 97 0.20 -5.57 -0.49
N HIS A 98 0.58 -5.91 0.73
CA HIS A 98 1.45 -7.04 1.07
C HIS A 98 0.70 -8.31 1.44
N LEU A 99 -0.62 -8.32 1.24
CA LEU A 99 -1.49 -9.46 1.46
C LEU A 99 -2.11 -9.95 0.15
N ARG A 100 -2.37 -11.24 0.09
CA ARG A 100 -3.08 -11.89 -1.01
C ARG A 100 -4.12 -12.83 -0.44
N LYS A 101 -5.36 -12.76 -0.93
CA LYS A 101 -6.43 -13.67 -0.49
C LYS A 101 -6.02 -15.11 -0.80
N TYR A 102 -6.11 -15.97 0.20
CA TYR A 102 -5.91 -17.41 0.08
C TYR A 102 -7.29 -18.04 -0.06
N TYR A 103 -7.47 -18.84 -1.10
CA TYR A 103 -8.69 -19.62 -1.33
C TYR A 103 -8.33 -21.07 -1.07
N PHE A 104 -9.15 -21.75 -0.27
CA PHE A 104 -9.10 -23.19 -0.08
C PHE A 104 -9.56 -23.92 -1.36
#